data_AF-A0A554KHC3-F1
#
_entry.id   AF-A0A554KHC3-F1
#
_cell.length_a   1.000
_cell.length_b   1.000
_cell.length_c   1.000
_cell.angle_alpha   90.00
_cell.angle_beta   90.00
_cell.angle_gamma   90.00
#
_symmetry.space_group_name_H-M   'P 1'
#
loop_
_entity.id
_entity.type
_entity.pdbx_description
1 polymer ?
#
loop_
_entity_poly.entity_id
_entity_poly.type
_entity_poly.pdbx_seq_one_letter_code
_entity_poly.pdbx_strand_id
1 'polypeptide(L)'
;MNDTITPTENSEHEIEIRRKTLVALAISLEVDETIARLNADGLLANAETLAHLPYKGTVKGELPPDVQQKIETIGSWFLTGGKQQEQLKFTVGCRALALLQEPLASGHFTTLEAWVGQWTSGTRDEVFSRLMQK
;
A
#
# COMPACT_ATOMS: atom_id res chain seq x y z
N MET A 1 26.86 23.37 7.41
CA MET A 1 26.37 23.27 6.01
C MET A 1 25.00 22.63 6.11
N ASN A 2 23.98 23.31 5.59
CA ASN A 2 22.59 22.87 5.71
C ASN A 2 22.32 21.74 4.70
N ASP A 3 22.05 20.54 5.21
CA ASP A 3 21.45 19.46 4.42
C ASP A 3 20.01 19.86 4.11
N THR A 4 19.83 20.44 2.92
CA THR A 4 18.50 20.74 2.38
C THR A 4 18.01 19.43 1.77
N ILE A 5 17.13 18.72 2.48
CA ILE A 5 16.43 17.56 1.94
C ILE A 5 15.49 18.08 0.86
N THR A 6 15.91 17.95 -0.39
CA THR A 6 15.09 18.22 -1.57
C THR A 6 13.89 17.27 -1.55
N PRO A 7 12.68 17.71 -1.95
CA PRO A 7 11.56 16.81 -2.13
C PRO A 7 11.98 15.76 -3.16
N THR A 8 11.91 14.48 -2.82
CA THR A 8 12.15 13.39 -3.76
C THR A 8 11.12 13.47 -4.88
N GLU A 9 11.51 14.05 -6.02
CA GLU A 9 10.93 13.65 -7.30
C GLU A 9 11.10 12.13 -7.37
N ASN A 10 10.02 11.38 -7.15
CA ASN A 10 10.06 9.95 -7.40
C ASN A 10 10.44 9.81 -8.87
N SER A 11 11.58 9.19 -9.15
CA SER A 11 11.97 8.88 -10.53
C SER A 11 10.88 8.00 -11.17
N GLU A 12 10.70 8.07 -12.50
CA GLU A 12 9.74 7.21 -13.22
C GLU A 12 9.92 5.72 -12.85
N HIS A 13 11.17 5.32 -12.58
CA HIS A 13 11.52 3.99 -12.11
C HIS A 13 10.94 3.66 -10.72
N GLU A 14 11.01 4.58 -9.77
CA GLU A 14 10.44 4.38 -8.43
C GLU A 14 8.91 4.31 -8.46
N ILE A 15 8.28 5.16 -9.28
CA ILE A 15 6.82 5.13 -9.50
C ILE A 15 6.41 3.76 -10.04
N GLU A 16 7.15 3.21 -10.98
CA GLU A 16 6.85 1.90 -11.55
C GLU A 16 7.00 0.77 -10.52
N ILE A 17 8.05 0.80 -9.70
CA ILE A 17 8.21 -0.18 -8.61
C ILE A 17 7.04 -0.08 -7.62
N ARG A 18 6.63 1.13 -7.23
CA ARG A 18 5.47 1.33 -6.35
C ARG A 18 4.18 0.82 -6.98
N ARG A 19 3.93 1.11 -8.26
CA ARG A 19 2.77 0.63 -9.02
C ARG A 19 2.72 -0.88 -9.01
N LYS A 20 3.79 -1.54 -9.43
CA LYS A 20 3.89 -3.00 -9.49
C LYS A 20 3.65 -3.62 -8.11
N THR A 21 4.23 -3.04 -7.06
CA THR A 21 4.08 -3.50 -5.68
C THR A 21 2.62 -3.39 -5.19
N LEU A 22 1.97 -2.24 -5.44
CA LEU A 22 0.57 -2.02 -5.07
C LEU A 22 -0.37 -2.96 -5.84
N VAL A 23 -0.15 -3.16 -7.14
CA VAL A 23 -0.95 -4.10 -7.95
C VAL A 23 -0.80 -5.53 -7.42
N ALA A 24 0.44 -5.98 -7.18
CA ALA A 24 0.71 -7.31 -6.64
C ALA A 24 0.05 -7.52 -5.27
N LEU A 25 0.10 -6.51 -4.40
CA LEU A 25 -0.57 -6.52 -3.10
C LEU A 25 -2.09 -6.72 -3.24
N ALA A 26 -2.75 -5.92 -4.06
CA ALA A 26 -4.20 -5.99 -4.26
C ALA A 26 -4.64 -7.35 -4.84
N ILE A 27 -3.96 -7.84 -5.89
CA ILE A 27 -4.28 -9.14 -6.50
C ILE A 27 -4.11 -10.29 -5.51
N SER A 28 -3.07 -10.23 -4.68
CA SER A 28 -2.82 -11.24 -3.65
C SER A 28 -3.90 -11.25 -2.57
N LEU A 29 -4.61 -10.13 -2.41
CA LEU A 29 -5.77 -9.99 -1.52
C LEU A 29 -7.12 -10.18 -2.25
N GLU A 30 -7.09 -10.88 -3.39
CA GLU A 30 -8.26 -11.29 -4.18
C GLU A 30 -9.00 -10.15 -4.89
N VAL A 31 -8.33 -9.03 -5.15
CA VAL A 31 -8.85 -8.01 -6.06
C VAL A 31 -8.60 -8.44 -7.51
N ASP A 32 -9.57 -8.22 -8.39
CA ASP A 32 -9.40 -8.42 -9.83
C ASP A 32 -8.21 -7.59 -10.36
N GLU A 33 -7.47 -8.13 -11.34
CA GLU A 33 -6.26 -7.46 -11.86
C GLU A 33 -6.58 -6.07 -12.45
N THR A 34 -7.69 -5.91 -13.16
CA THR A 34 -8.07 -4.62 -13.77
C THR A 34 -8.35 -3.60 -12.68
N ILE A 35 -9.10 -4.00 -11.66
CA ILE A 35 -9.43 -3.13 -10.52
C ILE A 35 -8.19 -2.81 -9.70
N ALA A 36 -7.31 -3.78 -9.46
CA ALA A 36 -6.05 -3.59 -8.76
C ALA A 36 -5.17 -2.53 -9.44
N ARG A 37 -5.07 -2.56 -10.78
CA ARG A 37 -4.36 -1.55 -11.58
C ARG A 37 -4.98 -0.17 -11.45
N LEU A 38 -6.30 -0.06 -11.62
CA LEU A 38 -7.01 1.22 -11.47
C LEU A 38 -6.82 1.82 -10.07
N ASN A 39 -6.89 0.99 -9.03
CA ASN A 39 -6.71 1.41 -7.66
C ASN A 39 -5.26 1.85 -7.36
N ALA A 40 -4.27 1.08 -7.83
CA ALA A 40 -2.86 1.45 -7.68
C ALA A 40 -2.54 2.78 -8.38
N ASP A 41 -3.05 2.96 -9.59
CA ASP A 41 -2.84 4.18 -10.38
C ASP A 41 -3.50 5.39 -9.73
N GLY A 42 -4.74 5.25 -9.25
CA GLY A 42 -5.41 6.35 -8.56
C GLY A 42 -4.74 6.69 -7.21
N LEU A 43 -4.17 5.70 -6.48
CA LEU A 43 -3.37 5.97 -5.29
C LEU A 43 -2.11 6.77 -5.63
N LEU A 44 -1.38 6.36 -6.66
CA LEU A 44 -0.16 7.04 -7.10
C LEU A 44 -0.45 8.46 -7.60
N ALA A 45 -1.54 8.64 -8.34
CA ALA A 45 -2.00 9.96 -8.79
C ALA A 45 -2.36 10.91 -7.63
N ASN A 46 -2.69 10.37 -6.46
CA ASN A 46 -3.00 11.13 -5.25
C ASN A 46 -1.89 11.05 -4.19
N ALA A 47 -0.70 10.53 -4.52
CA ALA A 47 0.36 10.25 -3.55
C ALA A 47 0.76 11.49 -2.74
N GLU A 48 0.85 12.67 -3.36
CA GLU A 48 1.19 13.93 -2.70
C GLU A 48 0.16 14.31 -1.63
N THR A 49 -1.14 14.28 -1.98
CA THR A 49 -2.24 14.53 -1.05
C THR A 49 -2.23 13.53 0.11
N LEU A 50 -1.96 12.25 -0.20
CA LEU A 50 -1.95 11.17 0.78
C LEU A 50 -0.69 11.17 1.64
N ALA A 51 0.42 11.78 1.21
CA ALA A 51 1.67 11.85 1.96
C ALA A 51 1.56 12.65 3.26
N HIS A 52 0.57 13.55 3.34
CA HIS A 52 0.32 14.37 4.52
C HIS A 52 -0.56 13.70 5.57
N LEU A 53 -1.10 12.50 5.30
CA LEU A 53 -1.87 11.77 6.30
C LEU A 53 -0.93 11.29 7.42
N PRO A 54 -1.22 11.63 8.69
CA PRO A 54 -0.38 11.24 9.82
C PRO A 54 -0.54 9.73 10.08
N TYR A 55 0.30 8.94 9.42
CA TYR A 55 0.25 7.48 9.41
C TYR A 55 1.57 6.83 9.92
N LYS A 56 2.32 7.49 10.81
CA LYS A 56 3.59 6.93 11.30
C LYS A 56 3.40 5.82 12.34
N GLY A 57 3.31 4.57 11.86
CA GLY A 57 3.56 3.37 12.67
C GLY A 57 2.53 3.04 13.75
N THR A 58 1.35 3.65 13.71
CA THR A 58 0.39 3.60 14.80
C THR A 58 -0.50 2.36 14.81
N VAL A 59 -0.70 1.82 16.00
CA VAL A 59 -1.77 0.88 16.32
C VAL A 59 -3.11 1.62 16.17
N LYS A 60 -4.15 0.97 15.63
CA LYS A 60 -5.46 1.57 15.32
C LYS A 60 -6.00 2.49 16.44
N GLY A 61 -5.83 2.09 17.71
CA GLY A 61 -6.34 2.82 18.88
C GLY A 61 -5.62 4.13 19.22
N GLU A 62 -4.49 4.44 18.58
CA GLU A 62 -3.69 5.65 18.86
C GLU A 62 -3.96 6.79 17.88
N LEU A 63 -4.71 6.52 16.81
CA LEU A 63 -5.04 7.51 15.78
C LEU A 63 -6.35 8.25 16.11
N PRO A 64 -6.44 9.55 15.77
CA PRO A 64 -7.72 10.25 15.78
C PRO A 64 -8.78 9.51 14.94
N PRO A 65 -10.06 9.47 15.36
CA PRO A 65 -11.11 8.74 14.65
C PRO A 65 -11.28 9.14 13.18
N ASP A 66 -11.08 10.42 12.86
CA ASP A 66 -11.16 10.92 11.48
C ASP A 66 -10.01 10.39 10.61
N VAL A 67 -8.81 10.26 11.18
CA VAL A 67 -7.64 9.68 10.51
C VAL A 67 -7.87 8.19 10.28
N GLN A 68 -8.38 7.47 11.28
CA GLN A 68 -8.74 6.06 11.13
C GLN A 68 -9.76 5.87 9.99
N GLN A 69 -10.80 6.70 9.94
CA GLN A 69 -11.84 6.61 8.92
C GLN A 69 -11.26 6.87 7.51
N LYS A 70 -10.35 7.84 7.37
CA LYS A 70 -9.66 8.11 6.10
C LYS A 70 -8.82 6.91 5.65
N ILE A 71 -8.05 6.32 6.57
CA ILE A 71 -7.27 5.11 6.30
C ILE A 71 -8.16 3.94 5.88
N GLU A 72 -9.27 3.70 6.59
CA GLU A 72 -10.23 2.64 6.22
C GLU A 72 -10.88 2.91 4.87
N THR A 73 -11.14 4.18 4.54
CA THR A 73 -11.69 4.56 3.23
C THR A 73 -10.70 4.24 2.13
N ILE A 74 -9.42 4.58 2.32
CA ILE A 74 -8.34 4.28 1.38
C ILE A 74 -8.20 2.77 1.18
N GLY A 75 -8.12 1.99 2.27
CA GLY A 75 -7.96 0.55 2.15
C GLY A 75 -9.21 -0.15 1.62
N SER A 76 -10.41 0.34 1.94
CA SER A 76 -11.66 -0.16 1.36
C SER A 76 -11.70 0.09 -0.15
N TRP A 77 -11.35 1.30 -0.58
CA TRP A 77 -11.25 1.62 -2.01
C TRP A 77 -10.18 0.76 -2.70
N PHE A 78 -8.99 0.65 -2.12
CA PHE A 78 -7.89 -0.14 -2.68
C PHE A 78 -8.25 -1.62 -2.84
N LEU A 79 -9.06 -2.16 -1.93
CA LEU A 79 -9.55 -3.54 -1.95
C LEU A 79 -10.92 -3.71 -2.64
N THR A 80 -11.40 -2.72 -3.40
CA THR A 80 -12.74 -2.78 -4.02
C THR A 80 -12.95 -4.10 -4.75
N GLY A 81 -14.00 -4.83 -4.39
CA GLY A 81 -14.37 -6.11 -5.00
C GLY A 81 -13.60 -7.32 -4.47
N GLY A 82 -12.61 -7.13 -3.59
CA GLY A 82 -11.89 -8.18 -2.89
C GLY A 82 -12.68 -8.74 -1.71
N LYS A 83 -12.62 -10.06 -1.49
CA LYS A 83 -13.39 -10.73 -0.42
C LYS A 83 -13.01 -10.27 0.99
N GLN A 84 -11.77 -9.80 1.16
CA GLN A 84 -11.23 -9.37 2.45
C GLN A 84 -11.38 -7.86 2.69
N GLN A 85 -12.09 -7.12 1.83
CA GLN A 85 -12.22 -5.66 1.88
C GLN A 85 -12.63 -5.16 3.28
N GLU A 86 -13.74 -5.64 3.84
CA GLU A 86 -14.23 -5.17 5.14
C GLU A 86 -13.32 -5.55 6.31
N GLN A 87 -12.71 -6.74 6.26
CA GLN A 87 -11.83 -7.23 7.32
C GLN A 87 -10.49 -6.49 7.34
N LEU A 88 -9.93 -6.17 6.17
CA LEU A 88 -8.57 -5.67 6.04
C LEU A 88 -8.46 -4.18 5.74
N LYS A 89 -9.57 -3.46 5.49
CA LYS A 89 -9.55 -2.04 5.08
C LYS A 89 -8.63 -1.15 5.90
N PHE A 90 -8.59 -1.30 7.21
CA PHE A 90 -7.67 -0.51 8.03
C PHE A 90 -6.21 -0.90 7.76
N THR A 91 -5.86 -2.17 7.96
CA THR A 91 -4.48 -2.66 7.87
C THR A 91 -3.90 -2.51 6.46
N VAL A 92 -4.72 -2.67 5.42
CA VAL A 92 -4.32 -2.47 4.03
C VAL A 92 -4.24 -0.99 3.68
N GLY A 93 -5.14 -0.15 4.18
CA GLY A 93 -5.03 1.30 4.03
C GLY A 93 -3.71 1.82 4.61
N CYS A 94 -3.37 1.36 5.81
CA CYS A 94 -2.07 1.58 6.44
C CYS A 94 -0.92 1.14 5.51
N ARG A 95 -0.97 -0.12 5.02
CA ARG A 95 0.11 -0.65 4.17
C ARG A 95 0.26 0.12 2.86
N ALA A 96 -0.84 0.46 2.20
CA ALA A 96 -0.83 1.23 0.96
C ALA A 96 -0.21 2.62 1.17
N LEU A 97 -0.55 3.31 2.26
CA LEU A 97 0.07 4.59 2.62
C LEU A 97 1.58 4.44 2.87
N ALA A 98 2.01 3.40 3.58
CA ALA A 98 3.44 3.13 3.78
C ALA A 98 4.18 2.96 2.45
N LEU A 99 3.59 2.21 1.51
CA LEU A 99 4.16 1.97 0.19
C LEU A 99 4.17 3.21 -0.72
N LEU A 100 3.41 4.25 -0.39
CA LEU A 100 3.46 5.54 -1.09
C LEU A 100 4.51 6.48 -0.49
N GLN A 101 4.64 6.47 0.83
CA GLN A 101 5.41 7.48 1.57
C GLN A 101 6.86 7.06 1.85
N GLU A 102 7.10 5.77 2.09
CA GLU A 102 8.40 5.30 2.56
C GLU A 102 9.39 5.09 1.39
N PRO A 103 10.71 5.17 1.65
CA PRO A 103 11.73 4.78 0.68
C PRO A 103 11.57 3.32 0.25
N LEU A 104 11.96 2.99 -0.99
CA LEU A 104 11.92 1.61 -1.50
C LEU A 104 12.79 0.64 -0.69
N ALA A 105 13.83 1.15 -0.02
CA ALA A 105 14.69 0.37 0.86
C ALA A 105 14.07 0.08 2.24
N SER A 106 12.88 0.61 2.54
CA SER A 106 12.24 0.45 3.85
C SER A 106 11.79 -0.99 4.12
N GLY A 107 11.62 -1.30 5.41
CA GLY A 107 11.03 -2.56 5.87
C GLY A 107 9.66 -2.85 5.26
N HIS A 108 8.92 -1.83 4.84
CA HIS A 108 7.59 -1.99 4.28
C HIS A 108 7.57 -2.67 2.91
N PHE A 109 8.62 -2.49 2.10
CA PHE A 109 8.80 -3.20 0.83
C PHE A 109 9.42 -4.57 1.04
N THR A 110 10.50 -4.64 1.83
CA THR A 110 11.28 -5.88 2.02
C THR A 110 10.54 -6.97 2.81
N THR A 111 9.55 -6.62 3.63
CA THR A 111 8.74 -7.60 4.40
C THR A 111 7.36 -7.87 3.81
N LEU A 112 7.04 -7.31 2.63
CA LEU A 112 5.67 -7.28 2.13
C LEU A 112 5.12 -8.67 1.79
N GLU A 113 5.95 -9.55 1.22
CA GLU A 113 5.57 -10.94 0.91
C GLU A 113 5.16 -11.70 2.18
N ALA A 114 6.01 -11.69 3.21
CA ALA A 114 5.71 -12.30 4.49
C ALA A 114 4.46 -11.69 5.15
N TRP A 115 4.27 -10.38 5.02
CA TRP A 115 3.07 -9.70 5.50
C TRP A 115 1.81 -10.17 4.77
N VAL A 116 1.84 -10.34 3.44
CA VAL A 116 0.71 -10.91 2.68
C VAL A 116 0.40 -12.34 3.15
N GLY A 117 1.43 -13.15 3.39
CA GLY A 117 1.30 -14.52 3.90
C GLY A 117 0.64 -14.62 5.29
N GLN A 118 0.67 -13.56 6.11
CA GLN A 118 0.01 -13.54 7.43
C GLN A 118 -1.52 -13.37 7.33
N TRP A 119 -2.02 -12.69 6.29
CA TRP A 119 -3.44 -12.36 6.13
C TRP A 119 -4.16 -13.27 5.14
N THR A 120 -3.42 -14.15 4.50
CA THR A 120 -3.90 -15.09 3.52
C THR A 120 -3.50 -16.49 3.98
N SER A 121 -4.20 -17.53 3.58
CA SER A 121 -3.96 -18.91 4.06
C SER A 121 -2.66 -19.54 3.53
N GLY A 122 -1.57 -18.76 3.40
CA GLY A 122 -0.24 -19.19 2.94
C GLY A 122 -0.13 -19.51 1.45
N THR A 123 -1.16 -19.22 0.64
CA THR A 123 -1.15 -19.46 -0.83
C THR A 123 -1.07 -18.19 -1.65
N ARG A 124 -1.13 -17.00 -1.02
CA ARG A 124 -1.18 -15.71 -1.73
C ARG A 124 0.10 -14.92 -1.65
N ASP A 125 1.00 -15.24 -0.72
CA ASP A 125 2.40 -14.85 -0.77
C ASP A 125 3.08 -15.43 -2.03
N GLU A 126 2.78 -16.67 -2.42
CA GLU A 126 3.24 -17.25 -3.69
C GLU A 126 2.76 -16.46 -4.92
N VAL A 127 1.50 -15.99 -4.89
CA VAL A 127 0.94 -15.14 -5.96
C VAL A 127 1.68 -13.81 -6.01
N PHE A 128 1.91 -13.18 -4.86
CA PHE A 128 2.68 -11.94 -4.74
C PHE A 128 4.09 -12.12 -5.31
N SER A 129 4.81 -13.15 -4.85
CA SER A 129 6.18 -13.47 -5.28
C SER A 129 6.29 -13.62 -6.80
N ARG A 130 5.36 -14.39 -7.40
CA ARG A 130 5.29 -14.58 -8.84
C ARG A 130 5.05 -13.29 -9.62
N LEU A 131 4.21 -12.40 -9.10
CA LEU A 131 3.93 -11.10 -9.74
C LEU A 131 5.11 -10.14 -9.61
N MET A 132 5.88 -10.22 -8.52
CA MET A 132 7.07 -9.39 -8.32
C MET A 132 8.26 -9.83 -9.19
N GLN A 133 8.34 -11.10 -9.58
CA GLN A 133 9.41 -11.64 -10.44
C GLN A 133 9.20 -11.40 -11.95
N LYS A 134 7.97 -11.08 -12.38
CA LYS A 134 7.62 -10.78 -13.79
C LYS A 134 7.88 -9.33 -14.15
#